data_AF-A0A7U7CA78-F1
#
_entry.id   AF-A0A7U7CA78-F1
#
_cell.length_a   1.000
_cell.length_b   1.000
_cell.length_c   1.000
_cell.angle_alpha   90.00
_cell.angle_beta   90.00
_cell.angle_gamma   90.00
#
_symmetry.space_group_name_H-M   'P 1'
#
loop_
_entity.id
_entity.type
_entity.pdbx_description
1 polymer ?
#
loop_
_entity_poly.entity_id
_entity_poly.type
_entity_poly.pdbx_seq_one_letter_code
_entity_poly.pdbx_strand_id
1 'polypeptide(L)' 'MKLRTPENLDRCNQALEEIAKTCGYHFINCNAELFDDIKEQKAEHNYDGVHLYANAYLKVYESLEPYLLD' A
#
# COMPACT_ATOMS: atom_id res chain seq x y z
N MET A 1 5.82 -15.39 -14.90
CA MET A 1 5.96 -15.12 -13.45
C MET A 1 5.31 -13.78 -13.16
N LYS A 2 4.26 -13.72 -12.34
CA LYS A 2 3.65 -12.45 -11.92
C LYS A 2 4.59 -11.84 -10.88
N LEU A 3 5.17 -10.66 -11.14
CA LEU A 3 6.10 -10.01 -10.22
C LEU A 3 5.38 -9.29 -9.07
N ARG A 4 4.17 -8.79 -9.34
CA ARG A 4 3.27 -8.17 -8.36
C ARG A 4 2.40 -9.25 -7.73
N THR A 5 2.88 -9.82 -6.63
CA THR A 5 2.13 -10.75 -5.77
C THR A 5 2.03 -10.17 -4.36
N PRO A 6 1.04 -10.60 -3.55
CA PRO A 6 0.94 -10.18 -2.15
C PRO A 6 2.24 -10.37 -1.36
N GLU A 7 2.93 -11.48 -1.57
CA GLU A 7 4.18 -11.80 -0.86
C GLU A 7 5.32 -10.86 -1.26
N ASN A 8 5.41 -10.52 -2.56
CA ASN A 8 6.42 -9.57 -3.02
C ASN A 8 6.12 -8.15 -2.54
N LEU A 9 4.85 -7.76 -2.48
CA LEU A 9 4.43 -6.46 -1.94
C LEU A 9 4.75 -6.35 -0.45
N ASP A 10 4.46 -7.39 0.33
CA ASP A 10 4.79 -7.45 1.76
C ASP A 10 6.31 -7.37 2.00
N ARG A 11 7.10 -8.14 1.23
CA ARG A 11 8.57 -8.08 1.28
C ARG A 11 9.11 -6.70 0.92
N CYS A 12 8.55 -6.04 -0.09
CA CYS A 12 8.95 -4.68 -0.46
C CYS A 12 8.59 -3.68 0.64
N ASN A 13 7.40 -3.75 1.21
CA ASN A 13 6.99 -2.87 2.31
C ASN A 13 7.90 -3.03 3.52
N GLN A 14 8.20 -4.25 3.94
CA GLN A 14 9.11 -4.52 5.06
C GLN A 14 10.52 -3.96 4.78
N ALA A 15 11.05 -4.16 3.58
CA ALA A 15 12.35 -3.61 3.22
C ALA A 15 12.38 -2.07 3.22
N LEU A 16 11.32 -1.43 2.72
CA LEU A 16 11.19 0.03 2.73
C LEU A 16 11.01 0.58 4.14
N GLU A 17 10.28 -0.12 5.00
CA GLU A 17 10.11 0.25 6.41
C GLU A 17 11.44 0.23 7.16
N GLU A 18 12.27 -0.80 6.96
CA GLU A 18 13.60 -0.88 7.57
C GLU A 18 14.55 0.20 7.05
N ILE A 19 14.47 0.53 5.76
CA ILE A 19 15.23 1.65 5.18
C ILE A 19 14.79 2.98 5.79
N ALA A 20 13.48 3.23 5.88
CA ALA A 20 12.95 4.45 6.47
C ALA A 20 13.43 4.61 7.92
N LYS A 21 13.33 3.56 8.74
CA LYS A 21 13.85 3.52 10.12
C LYS A 21 15.35 3.85 10.16
N THR A 22 16.15 3.22 9.30
CA THR A 22 17.61 3.44 9.24
C THR A 22 17.97 4.89 8.90
N CYS A 23 17.17 5.53 8.06
CA CYS A 23 17.36 6.91 7.65
C CYS A 23 16.69 7.95 8.56
N GLY A 24 15.99 7.52 9.64
CA GLY A 24 15.28 8.42 10.54
C GLY A 24 13.97 8.99 9.97
N TYR A 25 13.37 8.31 8.98
CA TYR A 25 12.08 8.67 8.39
C TYR A 25 10.95 7.78 8.91
N HIS A 26 9.73 8.31 8.81
CA HIS A 26 8.50 7.55 9.08
C HIS A 26 8.03 6.84 7.80
N PHE A 27 7.78 5.53 7.89
CA PHE A 27 7.20 4.74 6.81
C PHE A 27 5.67 4.72 6.93
N ILE A 28 4.98 4.92 5.81
CA ILE A 28 3.52 4.90 5.74
C ILE A 28 3.10 3.80 4.76
N ASN A 29 2.47 2.73 5.26
CA ASN A 29 1.89 1.69 4.42
C ASN A 29 0.49 2.10 3.93
N CYS A 30 0.45 2.84 2.83
CA CYS A 30 -0.81 3.32 2.25
C CYS A 30 -1.68 2.23 1.60
N ASN A 31 -1.18 0.99 1.54
CA ASN A 31 -1.86 -0.10 0.87
C ASN A 31 -2.64 -0.99 1.84
N ALA A 32 -2.54 -0.80 3.16
CA ALA A 32 -3.08 -1.72 4.17
C ALA A 32 -4.58 -2.00 3.97
N GLU A 33 -5.37 -0.97 3.68
CA GLU A 33 -6.83 -1.08 3.51
C GLU A 33 -7.27 -1.54 2.10
N LEU A 34 -6.32 -1.68 1.16
CA LEU A 34 -6.59 -2.07 -0.21
C LEU A 34 -6.64 -3.59 -0.41
N PHE A 35 -6.15 -4.35 0.57
CA PHE A 35 -6.13 -5.80 0.54
C PHE A 35 -7.27 -6.41 1.36
N ASP A 36 -7.69 -7.60 0.97
CA ASP A 36 -8.63 -8.43 1.73
C ASP A 36 -7.91 -9.32 2.77
N ASP A 37 -8.68 -10.16 3.45
CA ASP A 37 -8.17 -11.05 4.51
C ASP A 37 -7.17 -12.10 4.00
N ILE A 38 -7.17 -12.40 2.70
CA ILE A 38 -6.21 -13.30 2.05
C ILE A 38 -5.03 -12.56 1.41
N LYS A 39 -4.88 -11.26 1.72
CA LYS A 39 -3.85 -10.35 1.20
C LYS A 39 -3.92 -10.10 -0.31
N GLU A 40 -5.04 -10.41 -0.96
CA GLU A 40 -5.27 -10.08 -2.36
C GLU A 40 -5.89 -8.68 -2.48
N GLN A 41 -5.59 -8.00 -3.59
CA GLN A 41 -6.12 -6.66 -3.80
C GLN A 41 -7.62 -6.74 -4.10
N LYS A 42 -8.44 -6.00 -3.35
CA LYS A 42 -9.90 -6.01 -3.53
C LYS A 42 -10.27 -5.69 -4.98
N ALA A 43 -11.08 -6.55 -5.62
CA ALA A 43 -11.44 -6.40 -7.03
C ALA A 43 -12.17 -5.08 -7.32
N GLU A 44 -12.97 -4.59 -6.37
CA GLU A 44 -13.65 -3.29 -6.43
C GLU A 44 -12.71 -2.07 -6.35
N HIS A 45 -11.42 -2.30 -6.12
CA HIS A 45 -10.41 -1.26 -5.97
C HIS A 45 -9.43 -1.19 -7.15
N ASN A 46 -9.51 -2.07 -8.15
CA ASN A 46 -8.60 -2.07 -9.29
C ASN A 46 -9.25 -2.58 -10.59
N TYR A 47 -8.72 -2.17 -11.75
CA TYR A 47 -9.22 -2.61 -13.06
C TYR A 47 -8.25 -3.52 -13.83
N ASP A 48 -6.98 -3.57 -13.46
CA ASP A 48 -5.95 -4.37 -14.14
C ASP A 48 -4.98 -5.08 -13.18
N GLY A 49 -5.30 -5.12 -11.87
CA GLY A 49 -4.43 -5.66 -10.83
C GLY A 49 -3.25 -4.76 -10.44
N VAL A 50 -3.18 -3.53 -10.97
CA VAL A 50 -2.10 -2.57 -10.69
C VAL A 50 -2.64 -1.21 -10.31
N HIS A 51 -3.54 -0.65 -11.13
CA HIS A 51 -4.07 0.70 -11.00
C HIS A 51 -5.36 0.72 -10.20
N LEU A 52 -5.53 1.82 -9.47
CA LEU A 52 -6.63 2.00 -8.52
C LEU A 52 -7.81 2.73 -9.15
N TYR A 53 -9.02 2.35 -8.76
CA TYR A 53 -10.21 3.18 -8.96
C TYR A 53 -10.23 4.36 -7.97
N ALA A 54 -11.10 5.34 -8.20
CA ALA A 54 -11.22 6.53 -7.37
C ALA A 54 -11.51 6.23 -5.89
N ASN A 55 -12.38 5.25 -5.60
CA ASN A 55 -12.68 4.79 -4.24
C ASN A 55 -11.43 4.22 -3.53
N ALA A 56 -10.54 3.56 -4.26
CA ALA A 56 -9.30 3.03 -3.72
C ALA A 56 -8.25 4.11 -3.48
N TYR A 57 -8.15 5.11 -4.38
CA TYR A 57 -7.32 6.29 -4.12
C TYR A 57 -7.78 7.08 -2.89
N LEU A 58 -9.08 7.10 -2.58
CA LEU A 58 -9.58 7.69 -1.35
C LEU A 58 -9.01 6.98 -0.11
N LYS A 59 -8.86 5.64 -0.13
CA LYS A 59 -8.24 4.88 0.98
C LYS A 59 -6.75 5.17 1.14
N VAL A 60 -6.04 5.35 0.03
CA VAL A 60 -4.65 5.83 0.04
C VAL A 60 -4.56 7.22 0.66
N TYR A 61 -5.47 8.13 0.27
CA TYR A 61 -5.53 9.49 0.82
C TYR A 61 -5.83 9.49 2.32
N GLU A 62 -6.85 8.75 2.78
CA GLU A 62 -7.19 8.62 4.21
C GLU A 62 -6.01 8.11 5.04
N SER A 63 -5.14 7.26 4.46
CA SER A 63 -3.92 6.76 5.13
C SER A 63 -2.80 7.82 5.18
N LEU A 64 -2.76 8.73 4.22
CA LEU A 64 -1.76 9.80 4.11
C LEU A 64 -2.15 11.07 4.86
N GLU A 65 -3.45 11.38 4.92
CA GLU A 65 -4.00 12.63 5.45
C GLU A 65 -3.44 13.03 6.82
N PRO A 66 -3.28 12.11 7.81
CA PRO A 66 -2.70 12.46 9.11
C PRO A 66 -1.26 12.99 9.06
N TYR A 67 -0.55 12.79 7.94
CA TYR A 67 0.84 13.18 7.74
C TYR A 67 1.02 14.36 6.78
N LEU A 68 -0.05 14.80 6.11
CA LEU A 68 -0.03 15.93 5.17
C LEU A 68 -0.46 17.24 5.81
N LEU A 69 -1.22 17.14 6.89
CA LEU A 69 -1.78 18.27 7.62
C LEU A 69 -0.94 18.54 8.86
N ASP A 70 0.22 19.18 8.64
CA ASP A 70 1.00 19.90 9.66
C ASP A 70 0.71 21.41 9.55
#